data_AF-A0A3D2BTH5-F1
#
_entry.id   AF-A0A3D2BTH5-F1
#
_cell.length_a   1.000
_cell.length_b   1.000
_cell.length_c   1.000
_cell.angle_alpha   90.00
_cell.angle_beta   90.00
_cell.angle_gamma   90.00
#
_symmetry.space_group_name_H-M   'P 1'
#
loop_
_entity.id
_entity.type
_entity.pdbx_description
1 polymer ?
#
loop_
_entity_poly.entity_id
_entity_poly.type
_entity_poly.pdbx_seq_one_letter_code
_entity_poly.pdbx_strand_id
1 'polypeptide(L)' 'MKAAVVGEHGLEIKEVDEPKPKPNEVLVRVRACGMNRADAMVASGMAHGRAG' A
#
# COMPACT_ATOMS: atom_id res chain seq x y z
N MET A 1 -8.34 10.28 -1.78
CA MET A 1 -7.89 9.84 -0.45
C MET A 1 -6.38 9.77 -0.45
N LYS A 2 -5.73 10.12 0.66
CA LYS A 2 -4.27 10.03 0.77
C LYS A 2 -3.83 8.58 0.93
N ALA A 3 -2.83 8.18 0.18
CA ALA A 3 -2.21 6.86 0.26
C ALA A 3 -0.69 6.96 0.11
N ALA A 4 0.03 6.02 0.74
CA ALA A 4 1.44 5.80 0.45
C ALA A 4 1.56 4.88 -0.78
N VAL A 5 2.31 5.32 -1.79
CA VAL A 5 2.47 4.66 -3.08
C VAL A 5 3.96 4.51 -3.37
N VAL A 6 4.38 3.36 -3.89
CA VAL A 6 5.73 3.19 -4.43
C VAL A 6 5.80 3.91 -5.78
N GLY A 7 6.42 5.09 -5.79
CA GLY A 7 6.64 5.94 -6.95
C GLY A 7 8.07 5.90 -7.47
N GLU A 8 8.40 6.83 -8.35
CA GLU A 8 9.72 6.93 -8.99
C GLU A 8 10.84 7.22 -7.97
N HIS A 9 10.52 7.94 -6.90
CA HIS A 9 11.49 8.33 -5.88
C HIS A 9 11.35 7.54 -4.57
N GLY A 10 10.74 6.35 -4.63
CA GLY A 10 10.47 5.49 -3.48
C GLY A 10 9.06 5.69 -2.92
N LEU A 11 8.91 5.68 -1.60
CA LEU A 11 7.60 5.81 -0.96
C LEU A 11 7.11 7.27 -1.00
N GLU A 12 6.00 7.51 -1.67
CA GLU A 12 5.41 8.85 -1.86
C GLU A 12 3.98 8.89 -1.33
N ILE A 13 3.59 10.02 -0.70
CA ILE A 13 2.19 10.25 -0.32
C ILE A 13 1.47 10.96 -1.46
N LYS A 14 0.43 10.33 -2.00
CA LYS A 14 -0.38 10.85 -3.12
C LYS A 14 -1.86 10.86 -2.79
N GLU A 15 -2.60 11.75 -3.44
CA GLU A 15 -4.05 11.63 -3.54
C GLU A 15 -4.39 10.60 -4.62
N VAL A 16 -5.25 9.65 -4.27
CA VAL A 16 -5.75 8.60 -5.16
C VAL A 16 -7.27 8.50 -5.05
N ASP A 17 -7.92 7.88 -6.03
CA ASP A 17 -9.36 7.62 -5.95
C ASP A 17 -9.69 6.70 -4.77
N GLU A 18 -10.82 6.96 -4.11
CA GLU A 18 -11.28 6.11 -3.02
C GLU A 18 -11.75 4.74 -3.57
N PRO A 19 -11.23 3.62 -3.05
CA PRO A 19 -11.58 2.29 -3.56
C PRO A 19 -13.03 1.96 -3.26
N LYS A 20 -13.68 1.29 -4.21
CA LYS A 20 -15.06 0.79 -4.07
C LYS A 20 -15.03 -0.74 -3.97
N PRO A 21 -15.54 -1.34 -2.89
CA PRO A 21 -15.51 -2.79 -2.72
C PRO A 21 -16.40 -3.49 -3.75
N LYS A 22 -15.95 -4.64 -4.25
CA LYS A 22 -16.72 -5.57 -5.10
C LYS A 22 -17.58 -6.51 -4.25
N PRO A 23 -18.42 -7.37 -4.86
CA PRO A 23 -19.12 -8.42 -4.11
C PRO A 23 -18.13 -9.26 -3.30
N ASN A 24 -18.42 -9.46 -2.01
CA ASN A 24 -17.60 -10.18 -1.03
C ASN A 24 -16.30 -9.48 -0.57
N GLU A 25 -16.12 -8.19 -0.83
CA GLU A 25 -15.03 -7.38 -0.27
C GLU A 25 -15.57 -6.40 0.78
N VAL A 26 -14.67 -5.87 1.62
CA VAL A 26 -15.00 -4.82 2.60
C VAL A 26 -14.10 -3.61 2.39
N LEU A 27 -14.67 -2.41 2.58
CA LEU A 27 -13.91 -1.18 2.64
C LEU A 27 -13.55 -0.86 4.09
N VAL A 28 -12.26 -0.77 4.39
CA VAL A 28 -11.76 -0.47 5.74
C VAL A 28 -11.20 0.95 5.79
N ARG A 29 -11.71 1.76 6.71
CA ARG A 29 -11.10 3.06 7.03
C ARG A 29 -9.91 2.86 7.97
N VAL A 30 -8.70 2.92 7.42
CA VAL A 30 -7.45 2.82 8.18
C VAL A 30 -7.31 4.02 9.12
N ARG A 31 -7.08 3.76 10.42
CA ARG A 31 -6.81 4.79 11.44
C ARG A 31 -5.33 4.91 11.78
N ALA A 32 -4.62 3.79 11.71
CA ALA A 32 -3.18 3.65 11.84
C ALA A 32 -2.74 2.41 11.05
N CYS A 33 -1.53 2.43 10.50
CA CYS A 33 -0.87 1.24 9.94
C CYS A 33 0.57 1.19 10.46
N GLY A 34 1.04 -0.02 10.76
CA GLY A 34 2.45 -0.27 11.07
C GLY A 34 3.25 -0.48 9.79
N MET A 35 4.57 -0.31 9.88
CA MET A 35 5.51 -0.64 8.80
C MET A 35 6.31 -1.87 9.19
N ASN A 36 6.44 -2.80 8.26
CA ASN A 36 7.25 -3.99 8.41
C ASN A 36 8.56 -3.87 7.58
N ARG A 37 9.50 -4.79 7.80
CA ARG A 37 10.76 -4.82 7.03
C ARG A 37 10.54 -5.12 5.55
N ALA A 38 9.56 -5.93 5.22
CA ALA A 38 9.27 -6.32 3.85
C ALA A 38 8.75 -5.14 3.02
N ASP A 39 7.97 -4.23 3.60
CA ASP A 39 7.46 -3.02 2.95
C ASP A 39 8.64 -2.18 2.41
N ALA A 40 9.69 -2.01 3.21
CA ALA A 40 10.90 -1.30 2.80
C ALA A 40 11.66 -2.03 1.69
N MET A 41 11.72 -3.37 1.76
CA MET A 41 12.36 -4.17 0.71
C MET A 41 11.60 -4.08 -0.61
N VAL A 42 10.27 -4.13 -0.57
CA VAL A 42 9.41 -3.96 -1.75
C VAL A 42 9.54 -2.55 -2.32
N ALA A 43 9.54 -1.53 -1.47
CA ALA A 43 9.78 -0.15 -1.90
C ALA A 43 11.16 0.05 -2.55
N SER A 44 12.16 -0.78 -2.22
CA SER A 44 13.48 -0.81 -2.87
C SER A 44 13.55 -1.67 -4.15
N GLY A 45 12.43 -2.19 -4.64
CA GLY A 45 12.36 -2.96 -5.88
C GLY A 45 12.59 -4.47 -5.73
N MET A 46 12.66 -4.99 -4.50
CA MET A 46 12.73 -6.44 -4.26
C MET A 46 11.35 -7.08 -4.40
N ALA A 47 11.30 -8.33 -4.86
CA ALA A 47 10.06 -9.09 -4.90
C ALA A 47 9.56 -9.39 -3.48
N HIS A 48 8.26 -9.21 -3.24
CA HIS A 48 7.62 -9.64 -2.01
C HIS A 48 7.38 -11.17 -2.10
N GLY A 49 8.37 -11.93 -1.60
CA GLY A 49 8.29 -13.38 -1.39
C GLY A 49 7.75 -14.22 -2.57
N ARG A 50 7.31 -15.44 -2.25
CA ARG A 50 6.49 -16.28 -3.16
C ARG A 50 5.01 -16.27 -2.76
N ALA A 51 4.71 -15.69 -1.60
CA ALA A 51 3.40 -15.40 -1.05
C ALA A 51 3.60 -14.33 0.04
N GLY A 52 2.86 -13.23 -0.06
CA GLY A 52 3.13 -12.00 0.68
C GLY A 52 4.13 -11.21 -0.12
#